data_AF-A0A2E6TE83-F1
#
_entry.id   AF-A0A2E6TE83-F1
#
_cell.length_a   1.000
_cell.length_b   1.000
_cell.length_c   1.000
_cell.angle_alpha   90.00
_cell.angle_beta   90.00
_cell.angle_gamma   90.00
#
_symmetry.space_group_name_H-M   'P 1'
#
loop_
_entity.id
_entity.type
_entity.pdbx_description
1 polymer ?
#
loop_
_entity_poly.entity_id
_entity_poly.type
_entity_poly.pdbx_seq_one_letter_code
_entity_poly.pdbx_strand_id
1 'polypeptide(L)' 'MVEIRANSSFSGWFEVVFEGQVIEEVQGRRKALRIAREVAKKNKVQHIVSEGKVMEADDTSSTGRTG' A
#
# COMPACT_ATOMS: atom_id res chain seq x y z
N MET A 1 -4.97 9.93 0.17
CA MET A 1 -5.15 8.49 0.53
C MET A 1 -4.34 7.66 -0.46
N VAL A 2 -3.67 6.59 -0.01
CA VAL A 2 -2.97 5.65 -0.89
C VAL A 2 -3.82 4.40 -1.02
N GLU A 3 -4.01 3.88 -2.23
CA GLU A 3 -4.78 2.67 -2.48
C GLU A 3 -3.97 1.66 -3.31
N ILE A 4 -4.22 0.38 -3.08
CA ILE A 4 -3.70 -0.72 -3.86
C ILE A 4 -4.89 -1.45 -4.49
N ARG A 5 -4.94 -1.45 -5.81
CA ARG A 5 -5.99 -2.09 -6.59
C ARG A 5 -5.40 -3.27 -7.36
N ALA A 6 -6.10 -4.40 -7.38
CA ALA A 6 -5.72 -5.50 -8.26
C ALA A 6 -6.10 -5.12 -9.69
N ASN A 7 -5.18 -5.31 -10.64
CA ASN A 7 -5.49 -5.08 -12.04
C ASN A 7 -6.39 -6.21 -12.54
N SER A 8 -7.60 -5.86 -12.99
CA SER A 8 -8.60 -6.83 -13.46
C SER A 8 -8.23 -7.49 -14.80
N SER A 9 -7.34 -6.87 -15.57
CA SER A 9 -6.89 -7.37 -16.87
C SER A 9 -5.70 -8.33 -16.77
N PHE A 10 -4.88 -8.21 -15.71
CA PHE A 10 -3.67 -9.01 -15.54
C PHE A 10 -3.55 -9.58 -14.12
N SER A 11 -3.75 -10.89 -14.00
CA SER A 11 -3.63 -11.58 -12.72
C SER A 11 -2.25 -11.38 -12.09
N GLY A 12 -2.21 -10.95 -10.84
CA GLY A 12 -0.98 -10.73 -10.09
C GLY A 12 -0.34 -9.35 -10.30
N TRP A 13 -0.94 -8.49 -11.12
CA TRP A 13 -0.57 -7.07 -11.22
C TRP A 13 -1.43 -6.22 -10.29
N PHE A 14 -0.81 -5.18 -9.76
CA PHE A 14 -1.40 -4.26 -8.81
C PHE A 14 -1.05 -2.83 -9.18
N GLU A 15 -2.05 -1.96 -9.10
CA GLU A 15 -1.93 -0.52 -9.27
C GLU A 15 -1.81 0.13 -7.90
N VAL A 16 -0.77 0.94 -7.71
CA VAL A 16 -0.66 1.85 -6.57
C VAL A 16 -1.25 3.19 -7.00
N VAL A 17 -2.30 3.61 -6.30
CA VAL A 17 -3.04 4.84 -6.58
C VAL A 17 -2.81 5.84 -5.45
N PHE A 18 -2.47 7.07 -5.80
CA PHE A 18 -2.36 8.18 -4.86
C PHE A 18 -3.19 9.35 -5.40
N GLU A 19 -4.09 9.88 -4.56
CA GLU A 19 -4.98 11.00 -4.92
C GLU A 19 -5.78 10.78 -6.22
N GLY A 20 -6.22 9.53 -6.44
CA GLY A 20 -7.00 9.15 -7.62
C GLY A 20 -6.18 8.91 -8.89
N GLN A 21 -4.85 9.05 -8.82
CA GLN A 21 -3.95 8.79 -9.95
C GLN A 21 -3.15 7.51 -9.73
N VAL A 22 -3.04 6.68 -10.78
CA VAL A 22 -2.12 5.54 -10.77
C VAL A 22 -0.70 6.09 -10.85
N ILE A 23 0.08 5.85 -9.80
CA ILE A 23 1.48 6.32 -9.72
C ILE A 23 2.47 5.21 -10.10
N GLU A 24 2.10 3.94 -9.90
CA GLU A 24 2.94 2.81 -10.28
C GLU A 24 2.10 1.55 -10.49
N GLU A 25 2.47 0.75 -11.49
CA GLU A 25 1.93 -0.59 -11.72
C GLU A 25 3.02 -1.62 -11.45
N VAL A 26 2.72 -2.61 -10.61
CA VAL A 26 3.70 -3.62 -10.24
C VAL A 26 3.12 -5.01 -10.17
N GLN A 27 3.94 -5.98 -10.56
CA GLN A 27 3.66 -7.38 -10.34
C GLN A 27 3.97 -7.76 -8.88
N GLY A 28 2.99 -8.38 -8.22
CA GLY A 28 3.10 -8.92 -6.87
C GLY A 28 2.69 -7.96 -5.76
N ARG A 29 1.80 -8.46 -4.89
CA ARG A 29 1.21 -7.73 -3.76
C ARG A 29 2.24 -7.12 -2.81
N ARG A 30 3.31 -7.86 -2.50
CA ARG A 30 4.36 -7.40 -1.56
C ARG A 30 5.08 -6.16 -2.09
N LYS A 31 5.33 -6.09 -3.40
CA LYS A 31 5.97 -4.95 -4.04
C LYS A 31 5.04 -3.74 -4.03
N ALA A 32 3.76 -3.95 -4.37
CA ALA A 32 2.73 -2.91 -4.30
C ALA A 32 2.60 -2.31 -2.90
N LEU A 33 2.58 -3.15 -1.86
CA LEU A 33 2.51 -2.71 -0.47
C LEU A 33 3.75 -1.89 -0.05
N ARG A 34 4.95 -2.30 -0.48
CA ARG A 34 6.17 -1.54 -0.19
C ARG A 34 6.12 -0.15 -0.79
N ILE A 35 5.75 -0.04 -2.06
CA ILE A 35 5.62 1.25 -2.77
C ILE A 35 4.54 2.10 -2.11
N ALA A 36 3.38 1.53 -1.82
CA ALA A 36 2.30 2.23 -1.13
C ALA A 36 2.75 2.80 0.23
N ARG A 37 3.53 2.04 1.02
CA ARG A 37 4.12 2.52 2.29
C ARG A 37 5.13 3.64 2.07
N GLU A 38 6.00 3.54 1.07
CA GLU A 38 6.95 4.61 0.75
C GLU A 38 6.24 5.90 0.33
N VAL A 39 5.20 5.78 -0.50
CA VAL A 39 4.38 6.90 -0.95
C VAL A 39 3.61 7.50 0.23
N ALA A 40 3.02 6.67 1.08
CA ALA A 40 2.32 7.13 2.26
C ALA A 40 3.24 7.90 3.21
N LYS A 41 4.44 7.36 3.47
CA LYS A 41 5.46 8.00 4.31
C LYS A 41 5.93 9.34 3.74
N LYS A 42 6.23 9.40 2.44
CA LYS A 42 6.65 10.63 1.75
C LYS A 42 5.58 11.73 1.83
N ASN A 43 4.31 11.34 1.75
CA ASN A 43 3.18 12.26 1.73
C ASN A 43 2.46 12.41 3.08
N LYS A 44 3.04 11.88 4.18
CA LYS A 44 2.46 11.90 5.54
C LYS A 44 1.02 11.35 5.61
N VAL A 45 0.71 10.37 4.77
CA VAL A 45 -0.57 9.65 4.78
C VAL A 45 -0.49 8.52 5.80
N GLN A 46 -1.44 8.47 6.72
CA GLN A 46 -1.47 7.45 7.78
C GLN A 46 -2.13 6.14 7.36
N HIS A 47 -2.91 6.15 6.29
CA HIS A 47 -3.77 5.02 5.90
C HIS A 47 -3.52 4.59 4.45
N ILE A 48 -3.40 3.29 4.26
CA ILE A 48 -3.32 2.62 2.95
C ILE A 48 -4.57 1.74 2.82
N VAL A 49 -5.28 1.85 1.71
CA VAL A 49 -6.38 0.94 1.39
C VAL A 49 -5.85 -0.17 0.50
N SER A 50 -5.92 -1.42 0.94
CA SER A 50 -5.54 -2.59 0.13
C SER A 50 -6.73 -3.54 0.02
N GLU A 51 -7.19 -3.81 -1.21
CA GLU A 51 -8.30 -4.74 -1.46
C GLU A 51 -9.57 -4.40 -0.63
N GLY A 52 -9.84 -3.10 -0.45
CA GLY A 52 -10.97 -2.62 0.34
C GLY A 52 -10.76 -2.64 1.86
N LYS A 53 -9.59 -3.04 2.36
CA LYS A 53 -9.23 -2.97 3.78
C LYS A 53 -8.32 -1.78 4.06
N VAL A 54 -8.66 -0.98 5.06
CA VAL A 54 -7.81 0.10 5.55
C VAL A 54 -6.71 -0.49 6.45
N MET A 55 -5.47 -0.10 6.20
CA MET A 55 -4.27 -0.50 6.94
C MET A 55 -3.48 0.74 7.34
N GLU A 56 -2.77 0.68 8.46
CA GLU A 56 -1.84 1.73 8.86
C GLU A 56 -0.60 1.72 7.95
N ALA A 57 -0.17 2.92 7.54
CA ALA A 57 1.00 3.11 6.68
C ALA A 57 2.31 2.86 7.44
N ASP A 58 2.35 3.25 8.70
CA ASP A 58 3.38 2.84 9.65
C ASP A 58 2.89 1.56 10.33
N ASP A 59 3.41 0.42 9.88
CA ASP A 59 3.34 -0.81 10.64
C ASP A 59 4.32 -0.67 11.81
N THR A 60 4.01 0.22 12.76
CA THR A 60 4.51 0.09 14.13
C THR A 60 3.75 -1.06 14.76
N SER A 61 4.01 -2.28 14.28
CA SER A 61 3.99 -3.42 15.16
C SER A 61 5.00 -3.12 16.26
N SER A 62 4.50 -2.53 17.34
CA SER A 62 5.04 -2.58 18.68
C SER A 62 5.28 -4.05 18.98
N THR A 63 6.41 -4.57 18.50
CA THR A 63 6.95 -5.82 19.02
C THR A 63 7.55 -5.42 20.36
N GLY A 64 6.66 -5.26 21.35
CA GLY A 64 7.03 -5.34 22.75
C GLY A 64 7.63 -6.72 22.95
N ARG A 65 8.95 -6.83 22.73
CA ARG A 65 9.74 -7.96 23.19
C ARG A 65 10.01 -7.70 24.66
N THR A 66 9.02 -8.03 25.47
CA THR A 66 9.15 -8.14 26.93
C THR A 66 10.02 -9.35 27.24
N GLY A 67 11.04 -9.18 28.10
CA GLY A 67 11.73 -10.26 28.80
C GLY A 67 12.98 -10.79 28.13
#